data_AF-A0A9D4IRD6-F1
#
_entry.id   AF-A0A9D4IRD6-F1
#
_cell.length_a   1.000
_cell.length_b   1.000
_cell.length_c   1.000
_cell.angle_alpha   90.00
_cell.angle_beta   90.00
_cell.angle_gamma   90.00
#
_symmetry.space_group_name_H-M   'P 1'
#
loop_
_entity.id
_entity.type
_entity.pdbx_description
1 polymer ?
#
loop_
_entity_poly.entity_id
_entity_poly.type
_entity_poly.pdbx_seq_one_letter_code
_entity_poly.pdbx_strand_id
1 'polypeptide(L)'
;MPQTCLSSTSPLKTRICQCCLGPIPPNRHCRLEGVQRSAAMFITRDYRSRQPGCVTEMLRKLELPPLQDRRRAQRLTLLYKVVEGHVPTISIERYLKPLRPKRTTRAKQYEDYIPHNIVCNLVNNNSKCFETIPAKTVLFKKNHSLSKLR
;
A
#
# COMPACT_ATOMS: atom_id res chain seq x y z
N MET A 1 21.37 18.62 -45.72
CA MET A 1 21.91 18.25 -44.39
C MET A 1 20.77 17.76 -43.51
N PRO A 2 20.39 16.47 -43.55
CA PRO A 2 19.41 15.91 -42.64
C PRO A 2 20.12 15.34 -41.41
N GLN A 3 19.67 15.74 -40.22
CA GLN A 3 20.17 15.21 -38.96
C GLN A 3 19.55 13.82 -38.70
N THR A 4 20.42 12.92 -38.26
CA THR A 4 20.22 11.49 -38.07
C THR A 4 19.29 11.16 -36.90
N CYS A 5 18.39 10.21 -37.11
CA CYS A 5 17.60 9.58 -36.06
C CYS A 5 18.45 8.55 -35.31
N LEU A 6 18.90 8.87 -34.10
CA LEU A 6 19.45 7.87 -33.17
C LEU A 6 18.31 7.22 -32.38
N SER A 7 17.91 6.04 -32.86
CA SER A 7 17.12 5.06 -32.13
C SER A 7 17.93 4.54 -30.93
N SER A 8 17.61 5.03 -29.72
CA SER A 8 18.02 4.39 -28.48
C SER A 8 16.85 3.57 -27.93
N THR A 9 16.86 2.29 -28.27
CA THR A 9 16.14 1.24 -27.56
C THR A 9 16.67 1.20 -26.12
N SER A 10 15.95 1.82 -25.19
CA SER A 10 16.21 1.67 -23.76
C SER A 10 15.33 0.56 -23.20
N PRO A 11 15.86 -0.36 -22.38
CA PRO A 11 15.07 -1.41 -21.79
C PRO A 11 14.04 -0.76 -20.86
N LEU A 12 12.83 -1.30 -20.88
CA LEU A 12 11.67 -0.94 -20.07
C LEU A 12 12.04 -0.90 -18.57
N LYS A 13 12.63 0.21 -18.11
CA LYS A 13 12.59 0.60 -16.71
C LYS A 13 11.16 1.03 -16.44
N THR A 14 10.31 0.07 -16.12
CA THR A 14 9.06 0.30 -15.40
C THR A 14 9.41 1.00 -14.10
N ARG A 15 9.50 2.34 -14.16
CA ARG A 15 9.56 3.20 -12.98
C ARG A 15 8.25 2.95 -12.26
N ILE A 16 8.29 2.08 -11.25
CA ILE A 16 7.20 1.97 -10.30
C ILE A 16 7.00 3.38 -9.74
N CYS A 17 5.87 4.00 -10.09
CA CYS A 17 5.53 5.37 -9.68
C CYS A 17 5.74 5.44 -8.17
N GLN A 18 6.54 6.39 -7.70
CA GLN A 18 6.72 6.67 -6.27
C GLN A 18 5.38 6.94 -5.54
N CYS A 19 4.32 7.18 -6.33
CA CYS A 19 2.90 7.23 -6.03
C CYS A 19 2.32 5.95 -5.39
N CYS A 20 2.92 4.78 -5.64
CA CYS A 20 2.45 3.49 -5.14
C CYS A 20 3.06 3.13 -3.77
N LEU A 21 4.27 3.64 -3.48
CA LEU A 21 5.08 3.23 -2.33
C LEU A 21 5.23 4.32 -1.25
N GLY A 22 4.72 5.54 -1.47
CA GLY A 22 4.80 6.65 -0.51
C GLY A 22 3.46 7.29 -0.14
N PRO A 23 3.42 8.12 0.93
CA PRO A 23 2.31 9.04 1.17
C PRO A 23 2.21 10.02 -0.01
N ILE A 24 1.02 10.15 -0.57
CA ILE A 24 0.79 10.96 -1.78
C ILE A 24 0.52 12.39 -1.31
N PRO A 25 1.14 13.41 -1.92
CA PRO A 25 0.83 14.80 -1.59
C PRO A 25 -0.65 15.09 -1.92
N PRO A 26 -1.35 15.92 -1.13
CA PRO A 26 -2.80 16.14 -1.25
C PRO A 26 -3.23 16.48 -2.68
N ASN A 27 -2.43 17.26 -3.42
CA ASN A 27 -2.72 17.68 -4.78
C ASN A 27 -2.77 16.55 -5.82
N ARG A 28 -2.12 15.40 -5.58
CA ARG A 28 -2.13 14.24 -6.50
C ARG A 28 -3.29 13.26 -6.22
N HIS A 29 -3.92 13.34 -5.05
CA HIS A 29 -5.12 12.54 -4.75
C HIS A 29 -6.28 12.95 -5.66
N CYS A 30 -6.50 14.25 -5.83
CA CYS A 30 -7.61 14.80 -6.61
C CYS A 30 -7.60 14.37 -8.08
N ARG A 31 -6.42 14.22 -8.69
CA ARG A 31 -6.31 13.85 -10.12
C ARG A 31 -6.76 12.41 -10.37
N LEU A 32 -6.29 11.47 -9.56
CA LEU A 32 -6.60 10.04 -9.75
C LEU A 32 -8.02 9.71 -9.32
N GLU A 33 -8.54 10.42 -8.31
CA GLU A 33 -9.96 10.36 -7.98
C GLU A 33 -10.82 10.94 -9.10
N GLY A 34 -10.38 12.04 -9.73
CA GLY A 34 -11.00 12.59 -10.93
C GLY A 34 -11.10 11.57 -12.07
N VAL A 35 -10.02 10.82 -12.34
CA VAL A 35 -10.04 9.74 -13.35
C VAL A 35 -11.06 8.65 -13.00
N GLN A 36 -11.13 8.22 -11.74
CA GLN A 36 -12.13 7.22 -11.31
C GLN A 36 -13.57 7.75 -11.48
N ARG A 37 -13.81 9.02 -11.13
CA ARG A 37 -15.11 9.68 -11.28
C ARG A 37 -15.50 9.81 -12.76
N SER A 38 -14.57 10.21 -13.63
CA SER A 38 -14.78 10.29 -15.07
C SER A 38 -15.08 8.92 -15.70
N ALA A 39 -14.36 7.88 -15.26
CA ALA A 39 -14.63 6.51 -15.70
C ALA A 39 -16.03 6.03 -15.29
N ALA A 40 -16.46 6.32 -14.05
CA ALA A 40 -17.80 5.97 -13.59
C ALA A 40 -18.89 6.65 -14.43
N MET A 41 -18.76 7.95 -14.69
CA MET A 41 -19.68 8.70 -15.57
C MET A 41 -19.69 8.16 -17.00
N PHE A 42 -18.54 7.76 -17.52
CA PHE A 42 -18.44 7.16 -18.85
C PHE A 42 -19.17 5.83 -18.96
N ILE A 43 -19.02 4.96 -17.96
CA ILE A 43 -19.68 3.64 -17.93
C ILE A 43 -21.20 3.80 -17.79
N THR A 44 -21.67 4.68 -16.90
CA THR A 44 -23.10 4.93 -16.68
C THR A 44 -23.75 5.80 -17.75
N ARG A 45 -22.94 6.45 -18.61
CA ARG A 45 -23.34 7.45 -19.61
C ARG A 45 -24.11 8.64 -19.01
N ASP A 46 -23.97 8.89 -17.72
CA ASP A 46 -24.63 9.99 -17.03
C ASP A 46 -23.66 11.16 -16.78
N TYR A 47 -23.77 12.18 -17.63
CA TYR A 47 -23.00 13.43 -17.54
C TYR A 47 -23.86 14.63 -17.12
N ARG A 48 -25.18 14.44 -16.97
CA ARG A 48 -26.14 15.53 -16.75
C ARG A 48 -26.44 15.74 -15.27
N SER A 49 -26.39 14.67 -14.48
CA SER A 49 -26.67 14.70 -13.04
C SER A 49 -25.62 15.53 -12.29
N ARG A 50 -26.02 16.68 -11.75
CA ARG A 50 -25.16 17.58 -10.95
C ARG A 50 -25.45 17.56 -9.45
N GLN A 51 -26.30 16.65 -8.99
CA GLN A 51 -26.64 16.54 -7.58
C GLN A 51 -25.41 16.11 -6.76
N PRO A 52 -25.21 16.69 -5.55
CA PRO A 52 -24.13 16.25 -4.68
C PRO A 52 -24.26 14.76 -4.37
N GLY A 53 -23.18 14.01 -4.55
CA GLY A 53 -23.18 12.56 -4.32
C GLY A 53 -23.60 11.70 -5.52
N CYS A 54 -23.98 12.28 -6.67
CA CYS A 54 -24.38 11.51 -7.85
C CYS A 54 -23.31 10.51 -8.31
N VAL A 55 -22.04 10.94 -8.37
CA VAL A 55 -20.93 10.07 -8.78
C VAL A 55 -20.62 9.01 -7.73
N THR A 56 -20.83 9.31 -6.44
CA THR A 56 -20.67 8.32 -5.37
C THR A 56 -21.72 7.21 -5.51
N GLU A 57 -22.95 7.56 -5.86
CA GLU A 57 -24.00 6.58 -6.15
C GLU A 57 -23.71 5.77 -7.42
N MET A 58 -23.14 6.39 -8.47
CA MET A 58 -22.65 5.66 -9.65
C MET A 58 -21.56 4.66 -9.28
N LEU A 59 -20.61 5.05 -8.43
CA LEU A 59 -19.55 4.16 -7.95
C LEU A 59 -20.12 3.00 -7.14
N ARG A 60 -21.14 3.25 -6.30
CA ARG A 60 -21.84 2.21 -5.54
C ARG A 60 -22.56 1.23 -6.46
N LYS A 61 -23.26 1.73 -7.49
CA LYS A 61 -23.94 0.89 -8.51
C LYS A 61 -22.97 0.04 -9.32
N LEU A 62 -21.77 0.55 -9.59
CA LEU A 62 -20.69 -0.18 -10.28
C LEU A 62 -19.87 -1.07 -9.34
N GLU A 63 -20.20 -1.13 -8.05
CA GLU A 63 -19.45 -1.85 -7.02
C GLU A 63 -17.95 -1.47 -6.98
N LEU A 64 -17.63 -0.23 -7.36
CA LEU A 64 -16.27 0.27 -7.40
C LEU A 64 -15.90 0.84 -6.02
N PRO A 65 -14.97 0.21 -5.28
CA PRO A 65 -14.55 0.73 -3.99
C PRO A 65 -13.88 2.11 -4.14
N PRO A 66 -13.94 2.95 -3.10
CA PRO A 66 -13.31 4.26 -3.13
C PRO A 66 -11.80 4.13 -3.32
N LEU A 67 -11.19 5.15 -3.95
CA LEU A 67 -9.77 5.13 -4.30
C LEU A 67 -8.87 4.88 -3.09
N GLN A 68 -9.25 5.40 -1.92
CA GLN A 68 -8.51 5.24 -0.67
C GLN A 68 -8.39 3.76 -0.27
N ASP A 69 -9.49 3.03 -0.29
CA ASP A 69 -9.52 1.61 0.08
C ASP A 69 -8.77 0.77 -0.93
N ARG A 70 -8.92 1.05 -2.22
CA ARG A 70 -8.14 0.42 -3.29
C ARG A 70 -6.65 0.60 -3.07
N ARG A 71 -6.21 1.81 -2.73
CA ARG A 71 -4.79 2.09 -2.44
C ARG A 71 -4.31 1.38 -1.18
N ARG A 72 -5.14 1.31 -0.13
CA ARG A 72 -4.81 0.59 1.09
C ARG A 72 -4.57 -0.90 0.79
N ALA A 73 -5.48 -1.53 0.07
CA ALA A 73 -5.36 -2.92 -0.37
C ALA A 73 -4.11 -3.11 -1.25
N GLN A 74 -3.92 -2.27 -2.28
CA GLN A 74 -2.76 -2.34 -3.17
C GLN A 74 -1.43 -2.21 -2.43
N ARG A 75 -1.33 -1.31 -1.44
CA ARG A 75 -0.12 -1.17 -0.61
C ARG A 75 0.17 -2.42 0.19
N LEU A 76 -0.86 -3.02 0.80
CA LEU A 76 -0.73 -4.26 1.55
C LEU A 76 -0.32 -5.43 0.65
N THR A 77 -0.99 -5.58 -0.50
CA THR A 77 -0.66 -6.61 -1.50
C THR A 77 0.76 -6.44 -2.04
N LEU A 78 1.18 -5.20 -2.31
CA LEU A 78 2.54 -4.92 -2.79
C LEU A 78 3.57 -5.26 -1.71
N LEU A 79 3.32 -4.89 -0.45
CA LEU A 79 4.20 -5.24 0.66
C LEU A 79 4.36 -6.77 0.78
N TYR A 80 3.25 -7.51 0.76
CA TYR A 80 3.27 -8.98 0.78
C TYR A 80 4.10 -9.54 -0.38
N LYS A 81 3.83 -9.09 -1.61
CA LYS A 81 4.56 -9.53 -2.80
C LYS A 81 6.05 -9.22 -2.74
N VAL A 82 6.43 -8.11 -2.14
CA VAL A 82 7.83 -7.74 -1.92
C VAL A 82 8.46 -8.66 -0.88
N VAL A 83 7.81 -8.88 0.26
CA VAL A 83 8.32 -9.72 1.36
C VAL A 83 8.50 -11.19 0.94
N GLU A 84 7.58 -11.73 0.14
CA GLU A 84 7.67 -13.10 -0.39
C GLU A 84 8.55 -13.22 -1.65
N GLY A 85 9.13 -12.12 -2.14
CA GLY A 85 10.02 -12.15 -3.31
C GLY A 85 9.31 -12.34 -4.66
N HIS A 86 7.99 -12.20 -4.73
CA HIS A 86 7.23 -12.23 -5.99
C HIS A 86 7.51 -11.02 -6.89
N VAL A 87 8.18 -9.99 -6.40
CA VAL A 87 8.57 -8.79 -7.17
C VAL A 87 10.10 -8.63 -7.12
N PRO A 88 10.85 -9.22 -8.07
CA PRO A 88 12.32 -9.19 -8.05
C PRO A 88 12.89 -7.80 -8.32
N THR A 89 12.10 -6.89 -8.90
CA THR A 89 12.51 -5.51 -9.20
C THR A 89 12.73 -4.65 -7.94
N ILE A 90 12.07 -4.99 -6.82
CA ILE A 90 12.17 -4.22 -5.58
C ILE A 90 13.07 -4.97 -4.61
N SER A 91 14.27 -4.45 -4.35
CA SER A 91 15.18 -5.03 -3.36
C SER A 91 14.69 -4.75 -1.93
N ILE A 92 14.28 -5.80 -1.22
CA ILE A 92 13.76 -5.73 0.16
C ILE A 92 14.76 -5.02 1.09
N GLU A 93 16.03 -5.41 1.00
CA GLU A 93 17.13 -4.91 1.83
C GLU A 93 17.32 -3.39 1.80
N ARG A 94 16.88 -2.75 0.69
CA ARG A 94 16.99 -1.31 0.51
C ARG A 94 15.93 -0.53 1.30
N TYR A 95 14.81 -1.16 1.65
CA TYR A 95 13.63 -0.48 2.19
C TYR A 95 13.20 -1.00 3.56
N LEU A 96 13.38 -2.30 3.80
CA LEU A 96 12.92 -3.00 4.98
C LEU A 96 14.10 -3.65 5.71
N LYS A 97 14.10 -3.56 7.04
CA LYS A 97 15.00 -4.30 7.91
C LYS A 97 14.18 -5.30 8.71
N PRO A 98 14.57 -6.59 8.78
CA PRO A 98 13.87 -7.54 9.64
C PRO A 98 13.97 -7.07 11.10
N LEU A 99 12.83 -6.94 11.75
CA LEU A 99 12.76 -6.59 13.16
C LEU A 99 12.98 -7.86 13.98
N ARG A 100 13.99 -7.82 14.84
CA ARG A 100 14.17 -8.85 15.85
C ARG A 100 13.01 -8.76 16.85
N PRO A 101 12.31 -9.87 17.17
CA PRO A 101 11.25 -9.85 18.16
C PRO A 101 11.81 -9.37 19.50
N LYS A 102 11.32 -8.20 19.99
CA LYS A 102 11.84 -7.56 21.21
C LYS A 102 11.40 -8.30 22.49
N ARG A 103 10.35 -9.11 22.43
CA ARG A 103 9.84 -9.91 23.56
C ARG A 103 9.31 -11.24 23.07
N THR A 104 9.82 -12.33 23.65
CA THR A 104 9.19 -13.64 23.60
C THR A 104 8.35 -13.78 24.86
N THR A 105 7.04 -13.56 24.76
CA THR A 105 6.13 -13.89 25.87
C THR A 105 6.08 -15.41 25.95
N ARG A 106 6.88 -16.01 26.83
CA ARG A 106 6.74 -17.43 27.13
C ARG A 106 5.42 -17.60 27.87
N ALA A 107 4.52 -18.42 27.33
CA ALA A 107 3.34 -18.82 28.08
C ALA A 107 3.81 -19.52 29.36
N LYS A 108 3.30 -19.10 30.52
CA LYS A 108 3.56 -19.78 31.77
C LYS A 108 2.81 -21.12 31.72
N GLN A 109 3.55 -22.22 31.74
CA GLN A 109 2.98 -23.55 31.85
C GLN A 109 2.67 -23.80 33.33
N TYR A 110 1.47 -24.28 33.61
CA TYR A 110 1.06 -24.73 34.94
C TYR A 110 0.96 -26.24 34.87
N GLU A 111 1.52 -26.95 35.86
CA GLU A 111 1.62 -28.43 35.82
C GLU A 111 0.24 -29.12 35.73
N ASP A 112 -0.77 -28.53 36.37
CA ASP A 112 -2.13 -29.11 36.42
C ASP A 112 -3.08 -28.57 35.34
N TYR A 113 -2.58 -27.73 34.43
CA TYR A 113 -3.41 -27.13 33.39
C TYR A 113 -2.98 -27.69 32.03
N ILE A 114 -3.79 -28.57 31.48
CA ILE A 114 -3.70 -28.95 30.07
C ILE A 114 -4.35 -27.81 29.28
N PRO A 115 -3.58 -26.96 28.56
CA PRO A 115 -4.18 -25.97 27.72
C PRO A 115 -4.90 -26.69 26.57
N HIS A 116 -6.23 -26.72 26.61
CA HIS A 116 -7.06 -27.06 25.44
C HIS A 116 -6.97 -25.99 24.32
N ASN A 117 -6.03 -25.06 24.43
CA ASN A 117 -5.99 -23.86 23.62
C ASN A 117 -5.41 -24.17 22.23
N ILE A 118 -6.32 -24.20 21.25
CA ILE A 118 -6.34 -23.82 19.82
C ILE A 118 -5.06 -23.15 19.23
N VAL A 119 -4.19 -22.57 20.07
CA VAL A 119 -2.99 -21.79 19.75
C VAL A 119 -1.82 -22.65 19.27
N CYS A 120 -1.76 -23.94 19.58
CA CYS A 120 -0.70 -24.82 19.07
C CYS A 120 -0.68 -24.92 17.53
N ASN A 121 -1.80 -24.63 16.85
CA ASN A 121 -1.93 -24.59 15.39
C ASN A 121 -2.10 -23.17 14.83
N LEU A 122 -2.02 -22.12 15.64
CA LEU A 122 -2.07 -20.75 15.16
C LEU A 122 -0.71 -20.39 14.55
N VAL A 123 -0.70 -20.28 13.22
CA VAL A 123 0.40 -19.62 12.50
C VAL A 123 0.59 -18.25 13.14
N ASN A 124 1.77 -18.00 13.71
CA ASN A 124 2.10 -16.69 14.24
C ASN A 124 2.03 -15.68 13.08
N ASN A 125 0.94 -14.91 13.00
CA ASN A 125 0.71 -13.87 11.99
C ASN A 125 1.78 -12.75 12.01
N ASN A 126 2.75 -12.81 12.93
CA ASN A 126 3.83 -11.84 13.13
C ASN A 126 5.24 -12.46 13.04
N SER A 127 5.40 -13.66 12.46
CA SER A 127 6.72 -14.31 12.31
C SER A 127 7.70 -13.47 11.48
N LYS A 128 7.20 -12.71 10.50
CA LYS A 128 7.96 -11.80 9.66
C LYS A 128 7.62 -10.35 10.02
N CYS A 129 8.36 -9.78 10.98
CA CYS A 129 8.22 -8.37 11.34
C CYS A 129 9.33 -7.55 10.66
N PHE A 130 9.01 -6.37 10.14
CA PHE A 130 9.97 -5.48 9.48
C PHE A 130 9.86 -4.06 10.03
N GLU A 131 11.00 -3.41 10.22
CA GLU A 131 11.09 -1.97 10.43
C GLU A 131 11.43 -1.29 9.10
N THR A 132 10.81 -0.14 8.84
CA THR A 132 11.16 0.70 7.69
C THR A 132 12.48 1.41 7.94
N ILE A 133 13.36 1.46 6.94
CA ILE A 133 14.58 2.28 7.04
C ILE A 133 14.17 3.75 7.05
N PRO A 134 14.51 4.53 8.11
CA PRO A 134 14.11 5.93 8.18
C PRO A 134 14.75 6.69 7.03
N ALA A 135 13.93 7.19 6.11
CA ALA A 135 14.40 8.05 5.03
C ALA A 135 14.84 9.38 5.65
N LYS A 136 16.11 9.75 5.50
CA LYS A 136 16.68 11.06 5.92
C LYS A 136 16.14 12.25 5.11
N THR A 137 14.98 12.11 4.47
CA THR A 137 14.38 13.18 3.66
C THR A 137 13.43 14.02 4.53
N VAL A 138 13.52 15.34 4.37
CA VAL A 138 12.75 16.36 5.12
C VAL A 138 11.23 16.09 5.09
N LEU A 139 10.75 15.40 4.04
CA LEU A 139 9.36 14.99 3.83
C LEU A 139 8.81 13.97 4.85
N PHE A 140 9.66 13.17 5.50
CA PHE A 140 9.20 12.08 6.38
C PHE A 140 9.28 12.40 7.88
N LYS A 141 9.82 13.57 8.26
CA LYS A 141 9.91 14.00 9.68
C LYS A 141 8.53 14.15 10.37
N LYS A 142 7.43 14.29 9.62
CA LYS A 142 6.10 14.60 10.17
C LYS A 142 5.27 13.38 10.60
N ASN A 143 5.68 12.14 10.31
CA ASN A 143 4.82 10.97 10.56
C ASN A 143 5.07 10.25 11.89
N HIS A 144 6.08 10.66 12.69
CA HIS A 144 6.41 9.98 13.95
C HIS A 144 5.78 10.56 15.21
N SER A 145 4.99 11.64 15.11
CA SER A 145 4.45 12.35 16.29
C SER A 145 3.11 11.83 16.83
N LEU A 146 2.47 10.82 16.24
CA LEU A 146 1.18 10.30 16.73
C LEU A 146 1.27 9.20 17.81
N SER A 147 2.45 8.95 18.38
CA SER A 147 2.63 7.99 19.50
C SER A 147 2.78 8.63 20.87
N LYS A 148 2.64 9.97 20.99
CA LYS A 148 2.69 10.70 22.26
C LYS A 148 1.40 11.49 22.51
N LEU A 149 0.29 10.78 22.65
CA LEU A 149 -0.90 11.27 23.35
C LEU A 149 -1.43 10.11 24.20
N ARG A 150 -0.85 9.99 25.39
CA ARG A 150 -1.44 9.38 26.59
C ARG A 150 -0.92 10.16 27.77
#